data_AF-A0A7S1MEA2-F1
#
_entry.id   AF-A0A7S1MEA2-F1
#
_cell.length_a   1.000
_cell.length_b   1.000
_cell.length_c   1.000
_cell.angle_alpha   90.00
_cell.angle_beta   90.00
_cell.angle_gamma   90.00
#
_symmetry.space_group_name_H-M   'P 1'
#
loop_
_entity.id
_entity.type
_entity.pdbx_description
1 polymer ?
#
loop_
_entity_poly.entity_id
_entity_poly.type
_entity_poly.pdbx_seq_one_letter_code
_entity_poly.pdbx_strand_id
1 'polypeptide(L)'
;HNGAGKTTLFNMLTGMLPITTGDCYIFGHSITDASTDARRNIGMCPQHNILWPNMSVAEHLEFFAVLKAHMPRAEARDAARQYAAAVGLEPDVLARALSGGQKRKLSVAIAL
;
A
#
# COMPACT_ATOMS: atom_id res chain seq x y z
N HIS A 1 -25.66 -7.28 2.18
CA HIS A 1 -25.67 -7.49 0.72
C HIS A 1 -24.31 -7.03 0.17
N ASN A 2 -23.32 -7.92 0.11
CA ASN A 2 -21.90 -7.58 -0.21
C ASN A 2 -21.41 -8.28 -1.49
N GLY A 3 -22.23 -8.31 -2.54
CA GLY A 3 -21.93 -9.00 -3.82
C GLY A 3 -21.81 -8.09 -5.04
N ALA A 4 -21.77 -6.77 -4.87
CA ALA A 4 -21.84 -5.81 -5.98
C ALA A 4 -20.57 -5.72 -6.86
N GLY A 5 -19.57 -6.58 -6.65
CA GLY A 5 -18.35 -6.62 -7.48
C GLY A 5 -17.27 -5.59 -7.14
N LYS A 6 -17.39 -4.80 -6.08
CA LYS A 6 -16.40 -3.77 -5.69
C LYS A 6 -15.00 -4.35 -5.51
N THR A 7 -14.85 -5.38 -4.69
CA THR A 7 -13.55 -6.04 -4.46
C THR A 7 -13.00 -6.62 -5.75
N THR A 8 -13.85 -7.21 -6.58
CA THR A 8 -13.47 -7.75 -7.89
C THR A 8 -12.91 -6.66 -8.80
N LEU A 9 -13.60 -5.50 -8.88
CA LEU A 9 -13.14 -4.34 -9.65
C LEU A 9 -11.78 -3.81 -9.13
N PHE A 10 -11.64 -3.63 -7.81
CA PHE A 10 -10.36 -3.20 -7.23
C PHE A 10 -9.23 -4.18 -7.55
N ASN A 11 -9.49 -5.49 -7.46
CA ASN A 11 -8.49 -6.51 -7.78
C ASN A 11 -8.07 -6.46 -9.25
N MET A 12 -9.00 -6.14 -10.17
CA MET A 12 -8.65 -5.92 -11.58
C MET A 12 -7.78 -4.68 -11.78
N LEU A 13 -8.18 -3.54 -11.18
CA LEU A 13 -7.42 -2.28 -11.28
C LEU A 13 -5.99 -2.42 -10.75
N THR A 14 -5.80 -3.19 -9.68
CA THR A 14 -4.48 -3.40 -9.06
C THR A 14 -3.71 -4.60 -9.64
N GLY A 15 -4.25 -5.30 -10.65
CA GLY A 15 -3.60 -6.44 -11.30
C GLY A 15 -3.57 -7.74 -10.48
N MET A 16 -4.36 -7.84 -9.40
CA MET A 16 -4.51 -9.08 -8.63
C MET A 16 -5.48 -10.08 -9.28
N LEU A 17 -6.33 -9.60 -10.21
CA LEU A 17 -7.23 -10.41 -11.01
C LEU A 17 -7.15 -9.94 -12.48
N PRO A 18 -7.05 -10.83 -13.48
CA PRO A 18 -7.07 -10.41 -14.87
C PRO A 18 -8.46 -9.88 -15.27
N ILE A 19 -8.50 -8.94 -16.21
CA ILE A 19 -9.73 -8.51 -16.87
C ILE A 19 -10.13 -9.54 -17.91
N THR A 20 -11.41 -9.94 -17.92
CA THR A 20 -11.93 -10.88 -18.94
C THR A 20 -12.21 -10.20 -20.27
N THR A 21 -12.84 -9.01 -20.24
CA THR A 21 -13.18 -8.20 -21.43
C THR A 21 -13.17 -6.71 -21.11
N GLY A 22 -12.94 -5.88 -22.13
CA GLY A 22 -12.89 -4.43 -21.99
C GLY A 22 -11.54 -3.92 -21.48
N ASP A 23 -11.50 -2.67 -21.07
CA ASP A 23 -10.30 -2.00 -20.61
C ASP A 23 -10.62 -0.95 -19.54
N CYS A 24 -9.62 -0.60 -18.72
CA CYS A 24 -9.70 0.49 -17.76
C CYS A 24 -8.47 1.38 -17.90
N TYR A 25 -8.65 2.67 -17.64
CA TYR A 25 -7.60 3.67 -17.84
C TYR A 25 -7.27 4.36 -16.51
N ILE A 26 -5.99 4.41 -16.18
CA ILE A 26 -5.45 5.09 -15.00
C ILE A 26 -4.51 6.17 -15.50
N PHE A 27 -4.82 7.43 -15.22
CA PHE A 27 -4.08 8.59 -15.74
C PHE A 27 -3.85 8.54 -17.26
N GLY A 28 -4.85 8.04 -18.02
CA GLY A 28 -4.78 7.90 -19.47
C GLY A 28 -4.06 6.63 -19.96
N HIS A 29 -3.49 5.82 -19.07
CA HIS A 29 -2.84 4.57 -19.42
C HIS A 29 -3.80 3.38 -19.26
N SER A 30 -3.91 2.56 -20.30
CA SER A 30 -4.63 1.28 -20.27
C SER A 30 -4.03 0.38 -19.17
N ILE A 31 -4.84 -0.40 -18.47
CA ILE A 31 -4.30 -1.36 -17.47
C ILE A 31 -4.08 -2.77 -18.05
N THR A 32 -4.54 -2.99 -19.28
CA THR A 32 -4.37 -4.25 -20.04
C THR A 32 -3.10 -4.24 -20.89
N ASP A 33 -2.56 -3.05 -21.21
CA ASP A 33 -1.27 -2.91 -21.87
C ASP A 33 -0.12 -3.13 -20.88
N ALA A 34 0.58 -4.25 -21.02
CA ALA A 34 1.72 -4.64 -20.18
C ALA A 34 2.92 -3.67 -20.26
N SER A 35 2.99 -2.83 -21.32
CA SER A 35 4.04 -1.82 -21.48
C SER A 35 3.76 -0.53 -20.71
N THR A 36 2.51 -0.33 -20.27
CA THR A 36 2.10 0.88 -19.55
C THR A 36 2.18 0.69 -18.04
N ASP A 37 2.94 1.58 -17.40
CA ASP A 37 3.08 1.65 -15.95
C ASP A 37 1.85 2.28 -15.26
N ALA A 38 0.65 2.01 -15.76
CA ALA A 38 -0.61 2.55 -15.25
C ALA A 38 -0.74 2.37 -13.72
N ARG A 39 -0.18 1.27 -13.18
CA ARG A 39 -0.21 0.92 -11.75
C ARG A 39 0.92 1.53 -10.92
N ARG A 40 1.99 2.08 -11.50
CA ARG A 40 3.10 2.68 -10.71
C ARG A 40 2.67 3.90 -9.91
N ASN A 41 1.62 4.58 -10.36
CA ASN A 41 1.10 5.79 -9.73
C ASN A 41 -0.02 5.50 -8.71
N ILE A 42 -0.24 4.24 -8.31
CA ILE A 42 -1.30 3.86 -7.38
C ILE A 42 -0.77 3.04 -6.21
N GLY A 43 -1.14 3.50 -5.01
CA GLY A 43 -1.06 2.75 -3.77
C GLY A 43 -2.32 1.94 -3.48
N MET A 44 -2.16 0.69 -3.02
CA MET A 44 -3.28 -0.16 -2.57
C MET A 44 -3.16 -0.43 -1.06
N CYS A 45 -4.19 -0.03 -0.31
CA CYS A 45 -4.36 -0.38 1.11
C CYS A 45 -5.46 -1.45 1.23
N PRO A 46 -5.12 -2.72 1.53
CA PRO A 46 -6.10 -3.80 1.62
C PRO A 46 -7.09 -3.58 2.78
N GLN A 47 -8.22 -4.29 2.76
CA GLN A 47 -9.20 -4.22 3.86
C GLN A 47 -8.64 -4.79 5.17
N HIS A 48 -7.83 -5.84 5.08
CA HIS A 48 -7.14 -6.43 6.22
C HIS A 48 -5.77 -5.78 6.41
N ASN A 49 -5.40 -5.50 7.66
CA ASN A 49 -4.08 -4.97 7.98
C ASN A 49 -3.03 -6.08 7.83
N ILE A 50 -2.06 -5.90 6.92
CA ILE A 50 -0.93 -6.83 6.74
C ILE A 50 0.23 -6.31 7.59
N LEU A 51 0.13 -6.49 8.91
CA LEU A 51 1.10 -5.97 9.88
C LEU A 51 1.70 -7.09 10.71
N TRP A 52 3.02 -7.08 10.83
CA TRP A 52 3.76 -7.99 11.70
C TRP A 52 3.83 -7.43 13.11
N PRO A 53 3.33 -8.16 14.14
CA PRO A 53 3.15 -7.62 15.49
C PRO A 53 4.45 -7.17 16.17
N ASN A 54 5.57 -7.77 15.77
CA ASN A 54 6.89 -7.53 16.36
C ASN A 54 7.77 -6.58 15.53
N MET A 55 7.23 -5.98 14.47
CA MET A 55 7.89 -4.90 13.74
C MET A 55 7.36 -3.54 14.21
N SER A 56 8.24 -2.55 14.28
CA SER A 56 7.90 -1.15 14.56
C SER A 56 7.19 -0.49 13.38
N VAL A 57 6.56 0.66 13.61
CA VAL A 57 5.97 1.49 12.55
C VAL A 57 7.02 1.81 11.47
N ALA A 58 8.21 2.25 11.86
CA ALA A 58 9.28 2.59 10.94
C ALA A 58 9.80 1.37 10.17
N GLU A 59 9.93 0.21 10.82
CA GLU A 59 10.36 -1.02 10.15
C GLU A 59 9.37 -1.48 9.08
N HIS A 60 8.07 -1.32 9.31
CA HIS A 60 7.06 -1.60 8.27
C HIS A 60 7.22 -0.66 7.07
N LEU A 61 7.37 0.64 7.33
CA LEU A 61 7.46 1.64 6.28
C LEU A 61 8.76 1.49 5.48
N GLU A 62 9.90 1.26 6.15
CA GLU A 62 11.18 0.95 5.50
C GLU A 62 11.06 -0.32 4.64
N PHE A 63 10.50 -1.39 5.21
CA PHE A 63 10.34 -2.66 4.50
C PHE A 63 9.55 -2.49 3.20
N PHE A 64 8.42 -1.80 3.24
CA PHE A 64 7.59 -1.60 2.05
C PHE A 64 8.18 -0.58 1.08
N ALA A 65 8.90 0.44 1.54
CA ALA A 65 9.61 1.37 0.67
C ALA A 65 10.71 0.66 -0.14
N VAL A 66 11.47 -0.24 0.49
CA VAL A 66 12.49 -1.04 -0.21
C VAL A 66 11.84 -2.05 -1.16
N LEU A 67 10.81 -2.77 -0.69
CA LEU A 67 10.20 -3.86 -1.45
C LEU A 67 9.38 -3.38 -2.66
N LYS A 68 8.55 -2.34 -2.48
CA LYS A 68 7.60 -1.87 -3.52
C LYS A 68 8.16 -0.71 -4.35
N ALA A 69 8.81 0.26 -3.70
CA ALA A 69 9.30 1.45 -4.37
C ALA A 69 10.76 1.32 -4.83
N HIS A 70 11.42 0.19 -4.54
CA HIS A 70 12.83 -0.05 -4.84
C HIS A 70 13.76 1.06 -4.31
N MET A 71 13.35 1.71 -3.22
CA MET A 71 14.08 2.81 -2.62
C MET A 71 15.38 2.30 -1.96
N PRO A 72 16.52 3.00 -2.13
CA PRO A 72 17.75 2.68 -1.40
C PRO A 72 17.49 2.67 0.11
N ARG A 73 18.05 1.67 0.81
CA ARG A 73 17.74 1.45 2.24
C ARG A 73 18.00 2.68 3.13
N ALA A 74 19.06 3.45 2.82
CA ALA A 74 19.38 4.66 3.57
C ALA A 74 18.27 5.71 3.45
N GLU A 75 17.76 5.94 2.24
CA GLU A 75 16.65 6.85 1.97
C GLU A 75 15.34 6.34 2.57
N ALA A 76 15.08 5.03 2.46
CA ALA A 76 13.88 4.40 3.01
C ALA A 76 13.78 4.57 4.53
N ARG A 77 14.91 4.53 5.25
CA ARG A 77 14.94 4.75 6.70
C ARG A 77 14.50 6.17 7.08
N ASP A 78 14.94 7.16 6.32
CA ASP A 78 14.62 8.56 6.59
C ASP A 78 13.16 8.87 6.17
N ALA A 79 12.74 8.36 5.01
CA ALA A 79 11.36 8.45 4.53
C ALA A 79 10.36 7.75 5.48
N ALA A 80 10.71 6.60 6.05
CA ALA A 80 9.87 5.88 6.99
C ALA A 80 9.50 6.74 8.21
N ARG A 81 10.45 7.51 8.76
CA ARG A 81 10.18 8.42 9.89
C ARG A 81 9.31 9.60 9.46
N GLN A 82 9.52 10.14 8.26
CA GLN A 82 8.69 11.22 7.71
C GLN A 82 7.24 10.76 7.49
N TYR A 83 7.03 9.58 6.91
CA TYR A 83 5.71 9.01 6.70
C TYR A 83 5.01 8.67 8.01
N ALA A 84 5.72 8.11 9.00
CA ALA A 84 5.18 7.89 10.33
C ALA A 84 4.65 9.19 10.95
N ALA A 85 5.45 10.27 10.88
CA ALA A 85 5.05 11.59 11.34
C ALA A 85 3.84 12.14 10.57
N ALA A 86 3.82 11.98 9.24
CA ALA A 86 2.73 12.46 8.38
C ALA A 86 1.38 11.83 8.72
N VAL A 87 1.36 10.58 9.19
CA VAL A 87 0.12 9.92 9.66
C VAL A 87 -0.09 10.01 11.18
N GLY A 88 0.81 10.68 11.90
CA GLY A 88 0.76 10.86 13.35
C GLY A 88 0.94 9.56 14.12
N LEU A 89 1.99 8.80 13.78
CA LEU A 89 2.40 7.57 14.47
C LEU A 89 3.84 7.70 14.97
N GLU A 90 4.09 7.17 16.17
CA GLU A 90 5.44 7.07 16.72
C GLU A 90 6.23 5.97 15.99
N PRO A 91 7.39 6.28 15.38
CA PRO A 91 8.11 5.37 14.49
C PRO A 91 8.61 4.10 15.19
N ASP A 92 9.01 4.21 16.45
CA ASP A 92 9.68 3.12 17.16
C ASP A 92 8.67 2.23 17.95
N VAL A 93 7.36 2.50 17.85
CA VAL A 93 6.31 1.68 18.49
C VAL A 93 6.03 0.42 17.68
N LEU A 94 5.97 -0.73 18.35
CA LEU A 94 5.61 -2.02 17.75
C LEU A 94 4.15 -2.05 17.28
N ALA A 95 3.89 -2.66 16.13
CA ALA A 95 2.55 -2.75 15.55
C ALA A 95 1.53 -3.43 16.48
N ARG A 96 1.96 -4.35 17.35
CA ARG A 96 1.07 -4.97 18.36
C ARG A 96 0.51 -3.98 19.39
N ALA A 97 1.25 -2.92 19.69
CA ALA A 97 0.85 -1.89 20.66
C ALA A 97 -0.10 -0.83 20.04
N LEU A 98 -0.28 -0.85 18.71
CA LEU A 98 -1.19 0.06 18.02
C LEU A 98 -2.65 -0.36 18.20
N SER A 99 -3.53 0.62 18.44
CA SER A 99 -4.98 0.46 18.34
C SER A 99 -5.41 0.06 16.92
N GLY A 100 -6.64 -0.43 16.75
CA GLY A 100 -7.19 -0.75 15.42
C GLY A 100 -7.14 0.43 14.44
N GLY A 101 -7.44 1.64 14.91
CA GLY A 101 -7.35 2.86 14.11
C GLY A 101 -5.91 3.23 13.73
N GLN A 102 -4.95 3.09 14.65
CA GLN A 102 -3.53 3.31 14.35
C GLN A 102 -2.97 2.27 13.37
N LYS A 103 -3.37 1.00 13.49
CA LYS A 103 -3.04 -0.04 12.49
C LYS A 103 -3.58 0.32 11.11
N ARG A 104 -4.76 0.94 11.04
CA ARG A 104 -5.33 1.44 9.78
C ARG A 104 -4.49 2.58 9.21
N LYS A 105 -4.06 3.54 10.04
CA LYS A 105 -3.16 4.63 9.62
C LYS A 105 -1.83 4.08 9.07
N LEU A 106 -1.24 3.10 9.75
CA LEU A 106 -0.01 2.44 9.27
C LEU A 106 -0.23 1.75 7.92
N SER A 107 -1.36 1.06 7.75
CA SER A 107 -1.71 0.42 6.47
C SER A 107 -1.90 1.42 5.33
N VAL A 108 -2.43 2.62 5.63
CA VAL A 108 -2.49 3.72 4.67
C VAL A 108 -1.10 4.25 4.34
N ALA A 109 -0.24 4.48 5.34
CA ALA A 109 1.13 4.94 5.13
C ALA A 109 1.96 3.95 4.29
N ILE A 110 1.74 2.63 4.43
CA ILE A 110 2.36 1.58 3.59
C ILE A 110 1.93 1.66 2.11
N ALA A 111 0.78 2.28 1.83
CA ALA A 111 0.27 2.45 0.48
C ALA A 111 0.70 3.77 -0.17
N LEU A 112 1.25 4.72 0.59
CA LEU A 112 1.80 5.97 0.07
C LEU A 112 3.22 5.76 -0.47
#